data_AF-A0A8T0G9G3-F1
#
_entry.id   AF-A0A8T0G9G3-F1
#
_cell.length_a   1.000
_cell.length_b   1.000
_cell.length_c   1.000
_cell.angle_alpha   90.00
_cell.angle_beta   90.00
_cell.angle_gamma   90.00
#
_symmetry.space_group_name_H-M   'P 1'
#
loop_
_entity.id
_entity.type
_entity.pdbx_description
1 polymer ?
#
loop_
_entity_poly.entity_id
_entity_poly.type
_entity_poly.pdbx_seq_one_letter_code
_entity_poly.pdbx_strand_id
1 'polypeptide(L)'
;MSEPAAKAPKPAEETAKSPAEIPEPVECTSMCHKHKCIPRAKKSPKPASEGALKDASEDEKEEEEEEKIVVAIPIFENVTALDFVGPYEVLHLLPNVEVVFVSHSRDLYAADLGMLSFHSTATFDEVPSPDIIVVPGGGGTRDLLTDAPLLTWIRKAHETSLFTTSVCSGSLLLGAAGILKGVKATTHWCVWHMLPDYEAEPVYARIVQDGKIITSAGMTAGIDMALRLAALVTDEVSAMVVQLMMEYDPQPPFHCGSVDHAAPEIICTAKDWLENRNCWTICPDPFCFAHSEVIPDETTKSTNEAAPAPKPKKKIEKATVPSIRKKIWTAPFIPDD
;
A
#
# COMPACT_ATOMS: atom_id res chain seq x y z
N MET A 1 -28.25 25.73 -58.10
CA MET A 1 -27.02 24.97 -57.77
C MET A 1 -27.02 24.80 -56.27
N SER A 2 -27.29 23.59 -55.80
CA SER A 2 -27.37 23.23 -54.38
C SER A 2 -26.78 21.83 -54.26
N GLU A 3 -25.61 21.72 -53.64
CA GLU A 3 -24.94 20.46 -53.33
C GLU A 3 -25.74 19.65 -52.29
N PRO A 4 -25.77 18.31 -52.36
CA PRO A 4 -26.37 17.50 -51.33
C PRO A 4 -25.37 17.25 -50.18
N ALA A 5 -25.88 17.36 -48.95
CA ALA A 5 -25.13 17.12 -47.71
C ALA A 5 -24.60 15.69 -47.62
N ALA A 6 -23.34 15.55 -47.20
CA ALA A 6 -22.70 14.28 -46.90
C ALA A 6 -23.35 13.60 -45.68
N LYS A 7 -23.67 12.33 -45.82
CA LYS A 7 -24.33 11.49 -44.82
C LYS A 7 -23.27 10.95 -43.84
N ALA A 8 -23.45 11.21 -42.55
CA ALA A 8 -22.58 10.68 -41.49
C ALA A 8 -22.60 9.13 -41.46
N PRO A 9 -21.48 8.47 -41.13
CA PRO A 9 -21.44 7.01 -41.00
C PRO A 9 -22.17 6.58 -39.71
N LYS A 10 -22.96 5.50 -39.81
CA LYS A 10 -23.60 4.86 -38.66
C LYS A 10 -22.55 4.20 -37.76
N PRO A 11 -22.73 4.18 -36.44
CA PRO A 11 -21.86 3.43 -35.54
C PRO A 11 -22.00 1.93 -35.80
N ALA A 12 -20.88 1.20 -35.69
CA ALA A 12 -20.82 -0.24 -35.82
C ALA A 12 -21.58 -0.91 -34.66
N GLU A 13 -22.44 -1.88 -34.99
CA GLU A 13 -23.05 -2.79 -34.02
C GLU A 13 -21.95 -3.68 -33.42
N GLU A 14 -21.62 -3.42 -32.16
CA GLU A 14 -20.76 -4.28 -31.37
C GLU A 14 -21.60 -5.46 -30.87
N THR A 15 -21.32 -6.65 -31.38
CA THR A 15 -21.95 -7.90 -30.94
C THR A 15 -21.60 -8.14 -29.47
N ALA A 16 -22.60 -8.01 -28.60
CA ALA A 16 -22.50 -8.33 -27.18
C ALA A 16 -21.99 -9.78 -26.99
N LYS A 17 -20.84 -9.94 -26.32
CA LYS A 17 -20.43 -11.22 -25.74
C LYS A 17 -21.48 -11.63 -24.70
N SER A 18 -21.86 -12.91 -24.75
CA SER A 18 -22.67 -13.58 -23.73
C SER A 18 -22.14 -13.29 -22.32
N PRO A 19 -22.99 -13.02 -21.32
CA PRO A 19 -22.55 -12.93 -19.93
C PRO A 19 -21.90 -14.26 -19.54
N ALA A 20 -20.74 -14.19 -18.88
CA ALA A 20 -20.16 -15.34 -18.21
C ALA A 20 -21.16 -15.83 -17.15
N GLU A 21 -21.39 -17.14 -17.09
CA GLU A 21 -22.23 -17.75 -16.06
C GLU A 21 -21.73 -17.35 -14.67
N ILE A 22 -22.59 -16.69 -13.91
CA ILE A 22 -22.37 -16.41 -12.49
C ILE A 22 -22.25 -17.78 -11.80
N PRO A 23 -21.11 -18.13 -11.17
CA PRO A 23 -21.03 -19.38 -10.44
C PRO A 23 -22.07 -19.38 -9.32
N GLU A 24 -22.77 -20.51 -9.16
CA GLU A 24 -23.77 -20.67 -8.10
C GLU A 24 -23.17 -20.37 -6.72
N PRO A 25 -23.92 -19.71 -5.81
CA PRO A 25 -23.41 -19.36 -4.50
C PRO A 25 -22.92 -20.61 -3.76
N VAL A 26 -21.64 -20.61 -3.40
CA VAL A 26 -21.04 -21.69 -2.63
C VAL A 26 -21.73 -21.70 -1.27
N GLU A 27 -22.52 -22.74 -0.98
CA GLU A 27 -23.11 -22.91 0.34
C GLU A 27 -22.01 -22.88 1.39
N CYS A 28 -22.16 -21.99 2.38
CA CYS A 28 -21.24 -21.86 3.50
C CYS A 28 -21.30 -23.14 4.34
N THR A 29 -20.51 -24.15 3.97
CA THR A 29 -20.48 -25.44 4.66
C THR A 29 -19.81 -25.28 6.02
N SER A 30 -20.64 -25.13 7.06
CA SER A 30 -20.49 -25.51 8.48
C SER A 30 -19.16 -25.30 9.26
N MET A 31 -18.10 -24.70 8.70
CA MET A 31 -16.86 -24.39 9.42
C MET A 31 -16.80 -22.94 9.95
N CYS A 32 -17.77 -22.09 9.59
CA CYS A 32 -17.79 -20.67 9.98
C CYS A 32 -18.19 -20.39 11.45
N HIS A 33 -18.38 -21.43 12.29
CA HIS A 33 -18.91 -21.30 13.65
C HIS A 33 -17.85 -21.14 14.76
N LYS A 34 -16.58 -20.81 14.43
CA LYS A 34 -15.51 -20.71 15.45
C LYS A 34 -15.01 -19.30 15.78
N HIS A 35 -15.44 -18.27 15.07
CA HIS A 35 -15.15 -16.89 15.46
C HIS A 35 -16.45 -16.21 15.88
N LYS A 36 -16.67 -16.08 17.19
CA LYS A 36 -17.71 -15.21 17.73
C LYS A 36 -17.40 -13.80 17.23
N CYS A 37 -18.25 -13.23 16.39
CA CYS A 37 -18.28 -11.79 16.17
C CYS A 37 -18.43 -11.12 17.55
N ILE A 38 -17.40 -10.39 17.98
CA ILE A 38 -17.45 -9.58 19.20
C ILE A 38 -18.23 -8.31 18.84
N PRO A 39 -19.45 -8.08 19.38
CA PRO A 39 -20.18 -6.85 19.09
C PRO A 39 -19.47 -5.66 19.76
N ARG A 40 -19.19 -4.62 18.97
CA ARG A 40 -18.62 -3.34 19.42
C ARG A 40 -19.61 -2.68 20.39
N ALA A 41 -19.31 -2.70 21.69
CA ALA A 41 -20.16 -2.11 22.72
C ALA A 41 -20.24 -0.58 22.54
N LYS A 42 -21.44 -0.07 22.21
CA LYS A 42 -21.75 1.35 22.30
C LYS A 42 -21.86 1.72 23.78
N LYS A 43 -20.84 2.35 24.36
CA LYS A 43 -20.95 2.96 25.70
C LYS A 43 -21.75 4.26 25.58
N SER A 44 -23.03 4.21 25.93
CA SER A 44 -23.78 5.38 26.39
C SER A 44 -23.67 5.49 27.92
N PRO A 45 -23.62 6.70 28.49
CA PRO A 45 -23.44 6.87 29.93
C PRO A 45 -24.76 6.54 30.67
N LYS A 46 -24.68 5.70 31.70
CA LYS A 46 -25.80 5.44 32.63
C LYS A 46 -25.50 6.09 33.98
N PRO A 47 -26.52 6.67 34.66
CA PRO A 47 -26.33 7.42 35.89
C PRO A 47 -26.16 6.50 37.10
N ALA A 48 -25.54 7.05 38.14
CA ALA A 48 -25.25 6.38 39.40
C ALA A 48 -26.51 6.09 40.24
N SER A 49 -26.57 4.89 40.82
CA SER A 49 -27.32 4.63 42.06
C SER A 49 -26.70 3.44 42.81
N GLU A 50 -26.55 3.64 44.11
CA GLU A 50 -25.92 2.78 45.13
C GLU A 50 -26.65 1.45 45.37
N GLY A 51 -25.92 0.43 45.87
CA GLY A 51 -26.50 -0.62 46.74
C GLY A 51 -25.99 -2.06 46.60
N ALA A 52 -25.00 -2.41 47.43
CA ALA A 52 -24.79 -3.68 48.15
C ALA A 52 -24.59 -5.05 47.44
N LEU A 53 -23.35 -5.54 47.57
CA LEU A 53 -22.81 -6.91 47.76
C LEU A 53 -23.63 -8.15 47.34
N LYS A 54 -22.95 -9.05 46.60
CA LYS A 54 -22.60 -10.41 47.07
C LYS A 54 -21.55 -11.09 46.19
N ASP A 55 -20.67 -11.81 46.87
CA ASP A 55 -19.60 -12.66 46.33
C ASP A 55 -20.09 -13.62 45.23
N ALA A 56 -19.38 -13.58 44.11
CA ALA A 56 -19.12 -14.75 43.28
C ALA A 56 -17.65 -14.62 42.87
N SER A 57 -16.85 -15.64 43.20
CA SER A 57 -15.51 -15.81 42.67
C SER A 57 -15.59 -15.92 41.16
N GLU A 58 -15.39 -14.80 40.48
CA GLU A 58 -15.19 -14.78 39.04
C GLU A 58 -13.76 -15.25 38.79
N ASP A 59 -13.63 -16.35 38.07
CA ASP A 59 -12.39 -16.72 37.41
C ASP A 59 -12.01 -15.56 36.48
N GLU A 60 -11.20 -14.64 37.00
CA GLU A 60 -10.49 -13.63 36.21
C GLU A 60 -9.55 -14.40 35.28
N LYS A 61 -10.08 -14.82 34.14
CA LYS A 61 -9.25 -15.04 32.97
C LYS A 61 -8.67 -13.67 32.66
N GLU A 62 -7.42 -13.47 33.08
CA GLU A 62 -6.53 -12.51 32.47
C GLU A 62 -6.58 -12.79 30.95
N GLU A 63 -7.44 -12.07 30.23
CA GLU A 63 -7.31 -11.93 28.80
C GLU A 63 -5.96 -11.26 28.64
N GLU A 64 -4.91 -12.03 28.31
CA GLU A 64 -3.64 -11.47 27.85
C GLU A 64 -4.02 -10.47 26.75
N GLU A 65 -3.92 -9.16 27.03
CA GLU A 65 -4.16 -8.12 26.03
C GLU A 65 -3.17 -8.40 24.90
N GLU A 66 -3.68 -8.96 23.81
CA GLU A 66 -2.87 -9.29 22.65
C GLU A 66 -2.24 -7.99 22.15
N GLU A 67 -0.91 -7.90 22.26
CA GLU A 67 -0.16 -6.69 21.97
C GLU A 67 -0.42 -6.29 20.51
N LYS A 68 -1.06 -5.14 20.30
CA LYS A 68 -1.48 -4.68 18.97
C LYS A 68 -0.30 -4.16 18.18
N ILE A 69 -0.29 -4.43 16.89
CA ILE A 69 0.64 -3.82 15.93
C ILE A 69 0.21 -2.37 15.70
N VAL A 70 1.09 -1.42 16.01
CA VAL A 70 0.85 0.01 15.80
C VAL A 70 1.40 0.46 14.45
N VAL A 71 0.51 0.91 13.56
CA VAL A 71 0.84 1.53 12.28
C VAL A 71 0.75 3.05 12.42
N ALA A 72 1.86 3.75 12.28
CA ALA A 72 1.87 5.21 12.24
C ALA A 72 1.91 5.74 10.80
N ILE A 73 1.03 6.69 10.51
CA ILE A 73 0.95 7.37 9.23
C ILE A 73 1.17 8.87 9.45
N PRO A 74 2.36 9.43 9.14
CA PRO A 74 2.59 10.87 9.23
C PRO A 74 1.74 11.60 8.19
N ILE A 75 0.81 12.41 8.66
CA ILE A 75 -0.04 13.26 7.83
C ILE A 75 0.41 14.72 7.95
N PHE A 76 0.21 15.48 6.89
CA PHE A 76 0.72 16.84 6.76
C PHE A 76 -0.08 17.66 5.75
N GLU A 77 0.15 18.97 5.76
CA GLU A 77 -0.48 19.91 4.83
C GLU A 77 -0.11 19.58 3.38
N ASN A 78 -1.09 19.64 2.47
CA ASN A 78 -0.95 19.29 1.06
C ASN A 78 -0.52 17.83 0.80
N VAL A 79 -0.82 16.90 1.71
CA VAL A 79 -0.70 15.46 1.44
C VAL A 79 -1.68 15.05 0.33
N THR A 80 -1.30 14.11 -0.53
CA THR A 80 -2.25 13.47 -1.44
C THR A 80 -3.10 12.49 -0.65
N ALA A 81 -4.40 12.76 -0.54
CA ALA A 81 -5.25 12.05 0.42
C ALA A 81 -5.25 10.52 0.21
N LEU A 82 -5.28 10.06 -1.04
CA LEU A 82 -5.31 8.62 -1.31
C LEU A 82 -4.02 7.91 -0.89
N ASP A 83 -2.88 8.60 -0.82
CA ASP A 83 -1.60 8.02 -0.43
C ASP A 83 -1.61 7.53 1.02
N PHE A 84 -2.42 8.16 1.89
CA PHE A 84 -2.58 7.74 3.28
C PHE A 84 -3.89 6.98 3.51
N VAL A 85 -4.98 7.39 2.85
CA VAL A 85 -6.30 6.73 2.99
C VAL A 85 -6.29 5.33 2.38
N GLY A 86 -5.61 5.11 1.25
CA GLY A 86 -5.53 3.80 0.61
C GLY A 86 -4.91 2.74 1.52
N PRO A 87 -3.67 2.95 2.02
CA PRO A 87 -3.06 2.06 3.00
C PRO A 87 -3.83 1.97 4.30
N TYR A 88 -4.37 3.09 4.82
CA TYR A 88 -5.21 3.10 6.01
C TYR A 88 -6.38 2.12 5.86
N GLU A 89 -7.11 2.19 4.73
CA GLU A 89 -8.32 1.38 4.51
C GLU A 89 -8.02 -0.12 4.55
N VAL A 90 -6.87 -0.54 4.01
CA VAL A 90 -6.44 -1.93 4.06
C VAL A 90 -6.00 -2.33 5.48
N LEU A 91 -5.14 -1.52 6.10
CA LEU A 91 -4.47 -1.90 7.35
C LEU A 91 -5.40 -1.84 8.57
N HIS A 92 -6.39 -0.94 8.60
CA HIS A 92 -7.34 -0.86 9.72
C HIS A 92 -8.32 -2.04 9.77
N LEU A 93 -8.49 -2.76 8.66
CA LEU A 93 -9.34 -3.95 8.57
C LEU A 93 -8.67 -5.22 9.12
N LEU A 94 -7.36 -5.17 9.37
CA LEU A 94 -6.62 -6.31 9.92
C LEU A 94 -6.94 -6.53 11.40
N PRO A 95 -7.00 -7.80 11.86
CA PRO A 95 -7.11 -8.09 13.28
C PRO A 95 -5.84 -7.62 14.00
N ASN A 96 -6.00 -7.12 15.23
CA ASN A 96 -4.90 -6.71 16.12
C ASN A 96 -3.97 -5.63 15.54
N VAL A 97 -4.43 -4.84 14.57
CA VAL A 97 -3.73 -3.66 14.06
C VAL A 97 -4.43 -2.39 14.53
N GLU A 98 -3.64 -1.42 15.00
CA GLU A 98 -4.09 -0.08 15.32
C GLU A 98 -3.39 0.92 14.40
N VAL A 99 -4.18 1.64 13.60
CA VAL A 99 -3.66 2.69 12.71
C VAL A 99 -3.83 4.05 13.37
N VAL A 100 -2.73 4.81 13.47
CA VAL A 100 -2.67 6.11 14.12
C VAL A 100 -2.17 7.15 13.12
N PHE A 101 -2.91 8.25 12.97
CA PHE A 101 -2.45 9.40 12.21
C PHE A 101 -1.61 10.29 13.12
N VAL A 102 -0.37 10.56 12.71
CA VAL A 102 0.59 11.33 13.48
C VAL A 102 1.01 12.60 12.75
N SER A 103 1.27 13.68 13.47
CA SER A 103 1.85 14.90 12.90
C SER A 103 2.61 15.73 13.94
N HIS A 104 2.99 16.96 13.61
CA HIS A 104 3.60 17.90 14.56
C HIS A 104 2.63 18.29 15.69
N SER A 105 1.36 18.45 15.36
CA SER A 105 0.27 18.83 16.27
C SER A 105 -1.01 18.09 15.88
N ARG A 106 -2.07 18.29 16.68
CA ARG A 106 -3.43 17.80 16.40
C ARG A 106 -4.29 18.82 15.66
N ASP A 107 -3.64 19.75 14.96
CA ASP A 107 -4.33 20.76 14.18
C ASP A 107 -5.04 20.14 12.97
N LEU A 108 -5.89 20.96 12.33
CA LEU A 108 -6.54 20.59 11.09
C LEU A 108 -5.56 20.80 9.93
N TYR A 109 -5.37 19.78 9.13
CA TYR A 109 -4.59 19.80 7.89
C TYR A 109 -5.52 19.68 6.69
N ALA A 110 -5.11 20.25 5.55
CA ALA A 110 -5.80 20.07 4.28
C ALA A 110 -4.99 19.19 3.31
N ALA A 111 -5.70 18.39 2.52
CA ALA A 111 -5.11 17.67 1.39
C ALA A 111 -4.69 18.63 0.27
N ASP A 112 -3.95 18.13 -0.71
CA ASP A 112 -3.43 18.84 -1.90
C ASP A 112 -4.41 19.72 -2.71
N LEU A 113 -5.73 19.53 -2.56
CA LEU A 113 -6.77 20.37 -3.19
C LEU A 113 -7.49 21.33 -2.22
N GLY A 114 -7.09 21.39 -0.96
CA GLY A 114 -7.61 22.31 0.07
C GLY A 114 -9.02 22.01 0.59
N MET A 115 -9.77 21.12 -0.07
CA MET A 115 -11.19 20.85 0.26
C MET A 115 -11.39 19.72 1.28
N LEU A 116 -10.51 18.72 1.26
CA LEU A 116 -10.57 17.61 2.21
C LEU A 116 -9.67 17.94 3.40
N SER A 117 -10.28 18.05 4.58
CA SER A 117 -9.56 18.32 5.82
C SER A 117 -9.61 17.12 6.77
N PHE A 118 -8.54 16.95 7.54
CA PHE A 118 -8.36 15.87 8.49
C PHE A 118 -7.48 16.36 9.65
N HIS A 119 -7.42 15.59 10.72
CA HIS A 119 -6.62 15.90 11.90
C HIS A 119 -5.80 14.68 12.29
N SER A 120 -4.68 14.91 12.96
CA SER A 120 -3.91 13.82 13.55
C SER A 120 -4.56 13.36 14.85
N THR A 121 -4.46 12.07 15.13
CA THR A 121 -4.92 11.47 16.39
C THR A 121 -3.83 11.55 17.47
N ALA A 122 -2.57 11.65 17.06
CA ALA A 122 -1.40 11.78 17.94
C ALA A 122 -0.32 12.68 17.33
N THR A 123 0.64 13.10 18.15
CA THR A 123 1.87 13.77 17.70
C THR A 123 2.99 12.75 17.49
N PHE A 124 4.06 13.17 16.81
CA PHE A 124 5.28 12.36 16.65
C PHE A 124 5.87 11.87 17.98
N ASP A 125 5.86 12.72 19.02
CA ASP A 125 6.43 12.39 20.33
C ASP A 125 5.59 11.39 21.12
N GLU A 126 4.28 11.31 20.86
CA GLU A 126 3.38 10.37 21.51
C GLU A 126 3.44 8.97 20.90
N VAL A 127 3.92 8.86 19.65
CA VAL A 127 4.12 7.58 18.95
C VAL A 127 5.57 7.51 18.42
N PRO A 128 6.58 7.43 19.31
CA PRO A 128 7.99 7.49 18.91
C PRO A 128 8.53 6.16 18.35
N SER A 129 7.80 5.06 18.50
CA SER A 129 8.27 3.70 18.16
C SER A 129 7.12 2.83 17.64
N PRO A 130 6.48 3.19 16.52
CA PRO A 130 5.48 2.33 15.88
C PRO A 130 6.13 1.07 15.29
N ASP A 131 5.37 0.00 15.18
CA ASP A 131 5.79 -1.24 14.51
C ASP A 131 5.91 -1.04 13.00
N ILE A 132 5.06 -0.19 12.42
CA ILE A 132 4.99 0.05 10.98
C ILE A 132 4.86 1.55 10.73
N ILE A 133 5.59 2.04 9.74
CA ILE A 133 5.47 3.43 9.26
C ILE A 133 4.96 3.41 7.82
N VAL A 134 3.95 4.21 7.50
CA VAL A 134 3.50 4.43 6.12
C VAL A 134 3.62 5.91 5.80
N VAL A 135 4.70 6.31 5.12
CA VAL A 135 4.94 7.72 4.76
C VAL A 135 4.25 8.05 3.43
N PRO A 136 3.16 8.85 3.42
CA PRO A 136 2.47 9.22 2.19
C PRO A 136 3.26 10.27 1.39
N GLY A 137 2.87 10.48 0.14
CA GLY A 137 3.35 11.56 -0.71
C GLY A 137 2.38 12.73 -0.81
N GLY A 138 2.60 13.57 -1.82
CA GLY A 138 1.79 14.74 -2.12
C GLY A 138 2.60 16.00 -2.33
N GLY A 139 1.91 17.11 -2.65
CA GLY A 139 2.55 18.40 -2.88
C GLY A 139 3.33 18.91 -1.67
N GLY A 140 2.87 18.59 -0.46
CA GLY A 140 3.53 18.96 0.80
C GLY A 140 4.90 18.31 1.01
N THR A 141 5.21 17.22 0.31
CA THR A 141 6.51 16.54 0.45
C THR A 141 7.68 17.49 0.23
N ARG A 142 7.57 18.42 -0.74
CA ARG A 142 8.65 19.35 -1.10
C ARG A 142 9.13 20.19 0.09
N ASP A 143 8.20 20.75 0.84
CA ASP A 143 8.52 21.58 2.01
C ASP A 143 9.10 20.72 3.14
N LEU A 144 8.60 19.50 3.27
CA LEU A 144 8.99 18.53 4.29
C LEU A 144 10.36 17.86 4.05
N LEU A 145 10.96 17.98 2.85
CA LEU A 145 12.33 17.50 2.59
C LEU A 145 13.38 18.17 3.49
N THR A 146 13.04 19.28 4.14
CA THR A 146 13.90 20.00 5.09
C THR A 146 13.32 20.09 6.51
N ASP A 147 12.18 19.44 6.77
CA ASP A 147 11.54 19.47 8.07
C ASP A 147 12.28 18.56 9.07
N ALA A 148 13.13 19.18 9.89
CA ALA A 148 13.97 18.44 10.83
C ALA A 148 13.19 17.57 11.84
N PRO A 149 12.06 18.02 12.43
CA PRO A 149 11.28 17.18 13.35
C PRO A 149 10.74 15.91 12.70
N LEU A 150 10.06 16.00 11.56
CA LEU A 150 9.53 14.85 10.82
C LEU A 150 10.64 13.90 10.39
N LEU A 151 11.70 14.42 9.76
CA LEU A 151 12.81 13.58 9.27
C LEU A 151 13.54 12.87 10.42
N THR A 152 13.64 13.54 11.58
CA THR A 152 14.20 12.92 12.80
C THR A 152 13.28 11.83 13.33
N TRP A 153 11.97 12.07 13.36
CA TRP A 153 10.99 11.08 13.80
C TRP A 153 10.99 9.86 12.88
N ILE A 154 10.94 10.05 11.55
CA ILE A 154 11.01 8.97 10.55
C ILE A 154 12.28 8.12 10.77
N ARG A 155 13.44 8.76 10.94
CA ARG A 155 14.71 8.06 11.17
C ARG A 155 14.68 7.23 12.46
N LYS A 156 14.17 7.78 13.56
CA LYS A 156 14.09 7.08 14.85
C LYS A 156 13.09 5.93 14.82
N ALA A 157 11.89 6.17 14.29
CA ALA A 157 10.87 5.14 14.15
C ALA A 157 11.36 4.01 13.22
N HIS A 158 12.13 4.34 12.17
CA HIS A 158 12.73 3.34 11.30
C HIS A 158 13.64 2.37 12.07
N GLU A 159 14.41 2.81 13.06
CA GLU A 159 15.34 1.96 13.80
C GLU A 159 14.64 0.77 14.48
N THR A 160 13.45 0.99 15.04
CA THR A 160 12.71 -0.01 15.82
C THR A 160 11.57 -0.69 15.05
N SER A 161 11.07 -0.09 13.96
CA SER A 161 9.96 -0.65 13.19
C SER A 161 10.27 -2.02 12.57
N LEU A 162 9.21 -2.84 12.47
CA LEU A 162 9.16 -4.07 11.67
C LEU A 162 9.20 -3.75 10.18
N PHE A 163 8.47 -2.72 9.74
CA PHE A 163 8.47 -2.24 8.36
C PHE A 163 8.48 -0.71 8.29
N THR A 164 9.27 -0.18 7.36
CA THR A 164 9.25 1.24 7.00
C THR A 164 8.80 1.36 5.56
N THR A 165 7.66 2.00 5.34
CA THR A 165 7.03 2.03 4.03
C THR A 165 6.74 3.44 3.56
N SER A 166 6.58 3.59 2.25
CA SER A 166 6.15 4.86 1.67
C SER A 166 5.35 4.67 0.41
N VAL A 167 4.51 5.66 0.12
CA VAL A 167 3.71 5.76 -1.10
C VAL A 167 4.12 7.00 -1.86
N CYS A 168 4.18 6.92 -3.19
CA CYS A 168 4.39 8.09 -4.05
C CYS A 168 5.69 8.83 -3.68
N SER A 169 5.65 10.16 -3.60
CA SER A 169 6.78 11.00 -3.19
C SER A 169 7.22 10.82 -1.73
N GLY A 170 6.48 10.09 -0.89
CA GLY A 170 6.86 9.83 0.51
C GLY A 170 8.21 9.11 0.64
N SER A 171 8.61 8.36 -0.38
CA SER A 171 9.95 7.76 -0.48
C SER A 171 11.08 8.80 -0.48
N LEU A 172 10.85 10.01 -1.00
CA LEU A 172 11.83 11.10 -0.93
C LEU A 172 12.03 11.59 0.51
N LEU A 173 11.00 11.52 1.37
CA LEU A 173 11.15 11.80 2.80
C LEU A 173 11.95 10.70 3.50
N LEU A 174 11.81 9.44 3.10
CA LEU A 174 12.69 8.36 3.57
C LEU A 174 14.14 8.62 3.12
N GLY A 175 14.33 9.08 1.88
CA GLY A 175 15.62 9.50 1.34
C GLY A 175 16.25 10.65 2.14
N ALA A 176 15.49 11.71 2.39
CA ALA A 176 15.92 12.86 3.20
C ALA A 176 16.19 12.47 4.66
N ALA A 177 15.46 11.49 5.19
CA ALA A 177 15.73 10.85 6.48
C ALA A 177 16.95 9.91 6.44
N GLY A 178 17.69 9.83 5.32
CA GLY A 178 18.91 9.04 5.14
C GLY A 178 18.69 7.52 5.18
N ILE A 179 17.47 7.06 5.00
CA ILE A 179 17.11 5.63 5.09
C ILE A 179 17.42 4.89 3.79
N LEU A 180 17.37 5.58 2.64
CA LEU A 180 17.44 4.93 1.32
C LEU A 180 18.85 4.74 0.76
N LYS A 181 19.91 5.05 1.51
CA LYS A 181 21.29 4.92 1.03
C LYS A 181 21.63 3.47 0.68
N GLY A 182 21.86 3.18 -0.60
CA GLY A 182 22.12 1.84 -1.13
C GLY A 182 20.91 0.91 -1.12
N VAL A 183 19.69 1.45 -1.01
CA VAL A 183 18.44 0.68 -0.93
C VAL A 183 17.70 0.77 -2.25
N LYS A 184 17.18 -0.36 -2.73
CA LYS A 184 16.29 -0.38 -3.89
C LYS A 184 14.95 0.27 -3.56
N ALA A 185 14.58 1.29 -4.31
CA ALA A 185 13.35 2.05 -4.06
C ALA A 185 12.65 2.48 -5.34
N THR A 186 11.33 2.66 -5.26
CA THR A 186 10.49 3.33 -6.25
C THR A 186 9.84 4.56 -5.62
N THR A 187 9.22 5.39 -6.45
CA THR A 187 8.48 6.60 -6.06
C THR A 187 7.48 6.93 -7.16
N HIS A 188 6.80 8.08 -7.07
CA HIS A 188 5.95 8.55 -8.16
C HIS A 188 6.76 8.83 -9.43
N TRP A 189 6.25 8.40 -10.58
CA TRP A 189 6.95 8.46 -11.88
C TRP A 189 7.51 9.85 -12.21
N CYS A 190 6.81 10.94 -11.83
CA CYS A 190 7.28 12.30 -12.13
C CYS A 190 8.50 12.75 -11.32
N VAL A 191 8.78 12.12 -10.17
CA VAL A 191 9.92 12.41 -9.29
C VAL A 191 10.89 11.24 -9.14
N TRP A 192 10.72 10.19 -9.93
CA TRP A 192 11.56 8.99 -9.90
C TRP A 192 13.04 9.30 -10.10
N HIS A 193 13.34 10.28 -10.95
CA HIS A 193 14.68 10.77 -11.21
C HIS A 193 15.38 11.42 -10.00
N MET A 194 14.66 11.74 -8.92
CA MET A 194 15.22 12.35 -7.69
C MET A 194 15.73 11.30 -6.68
N LEU A 195 15.37 10.02 -6.84
CA LEU A 195 15.83 8.97 -5.92
C LEU A 195 17.37 8.87 -5.80
N PRO A 196 18.16 8.98 -6.90
CA PRO A 196 19.61 8.99 -6.82
C PRO A 196 20.21 10.12 -5.97
N ASP A 197 19.52 11.26 -5.84
CA ASP A 197 20.00 12.39 -5.02
C ASP A 197 20.07 12.02 -3.52
N TYR A 198 19.35 10.97 -3.13
CA TYR A 198 19.35 10.40 -1.77
C TYR A 198 20.12 9.07 -1.67
N GLU A 199 21.00 8.81 -2.65
CA GLU A 199 21.81 7.58 -2.75
C GLU A 199 20.96 6.29 -2.82
N ALA A 200 19.68 6.38 -3.21
CA ALA A 200 18.84 5.22 -3.44
C ALA A 200 19.18 4.54 -4.78
N GLU A 201 18.97 3.23 -4.87
CA GLU A 201 19.01 2.48 -6.12
C GLU A 201 17.62 2.51 -6.77
N PRO A 202 17.39 3.34 -7.80
CA PRO A 202 16.04 3.56 -8.30
C PRO A 202 15.58 2.33 -9.12
N VAL A 203 14.41 1.82 -8.81
CA VAL A 203 13.76 0.70 -9.51
C VAL A 203 12.40 1.16 -10.01
N TYR A 204 12.15 0.99 -11.31
CA TYR A 204 10.87 1.34 -11.90
C TYR A 204 9.88 0.18 -11.76
N ALA A 205 9.14 0.16 -10.65
CA ALA A 205 8.12 -0.85 -10.37
C ALA A 205 7.00 -0.26 -9.51
N ARG A 206 5.82 -0.91 -9.52
CA ARG A 206 4.67 -0.48 -8.72
C ARG A 206 4.92 -0.57 -7.21
N ILE A 207 5.61 -1.61 -6.77
CA ILE A 207 6.05 -1.85 -5.40
C ILE A 207 7.48 -2.39 -5.45
N VAL A 208 8.36 -1.88 -4.60
CA VAL A 208 9.73 -2.34 -4.42
C VAL A 208 9.94 -2.63 -2.94
N GLN A 209 10.40 -3.84 -2.64
CA GLN A 209 10.76 -4.26 -1.29
C GLN A 209 12.26 -4.57 -1.23
N ASP A 210 12.95 -3.95 -0.28
CA ASP A 210 14.36 -4.22 0.04
C ASP A 210 14.51 -4.32 1.57
N GLY A 211 14.74 -5.52 2.07
CA GLY A 211 14.72 -5.78 3.51
C GLY A 211 13.37 -5.46 4.14
N LYS A 212 13.39 -4.59 5.15
CA LYS A 212 12.20 -4.06 5.84
C LYS A 212 11.64 -2.77 5.23
N ILE A 213 12.26 -2.27 4.17
CA ILE A 213 11.83 -1.05 3.48
C ILE A 213 10.94 -1.46 2.30
N ILE A 214 9.73 -0.90 2.24
CA ILE A 214 8.79 -1.14 1.13
C ILE A 214 8.34 0.21 0.58
N THR A 215 8.73 0.51 -0.65
CA THR A 215 8.30 1.74 -1.34
C THR A 215 7.31 1.38 -2.44
N SER A 216 6.28 2.18 -2.63
CA SER A 216 5.34 2.03 -3.74
C SER A 216 5.32 3.27 -4.64
N ALA A 217 4.92 3.06 -5.88
CA ALA A 217 4.74 4.12 -6.86
C ALA A 217 3.58 5.06 -6.48
N GLY A 218 3.08 5.81 -7.47
CA GLY A 218 2.09 6.86 -7.25
C GLY A 218 0.72 6.37 -6.75
N MET A 219 0.18 7.12 -5.79
CA MET A 219 -1.24 7.14 -5.44
C MET A 219 -1.86 5.77 -5.13
N THR A 220 -2.57 5.17 -6.08
CA THR A 220 -3.27 3.88 -5.88
C THR A 220 -2.34 2.72 -5.54
N ALA A 221 -1.04 2.81 -5.86
CA ALA A 221 -0.07 1.78 -5.51
C ALA A 221 0.04 1.55 -3.99
N GLY A 222 -0.37 2.53 -3.16
CA GLY A 222 -0.45 2.36 -1.71
C GLY A 222 -1.45 1.28 -1.26
N ILE A 223 -2.53 1.05 -2.02
CA ILE A 223 -3.50 -0.02 -1.72
C ILE A 223 -2.84 -1.39 -1.91
N ASP A 224 -2.20 -1.60 -3.05
CA ASP A 224 -1.50 -2.86 -3.35
C ASP A 224 -0.35 -3.12 -2.38
N MET A 225 0.42 -2.07 -2.06
CA MET A 225 1.48 -2.15 -1.06
C MET A 225 0.92 -2.57 0.30
N ALA A 226 -0.22 -2.04 0.70
CA ALA A 226 -0.84 -2.35 1.97
C ALA A 226 -1.41 -3.77 2.01
N LEU A 227 -1.94 -4.28 0.89
CA LEU A 227 -2.37 -5.69 0.79
C LEU A 227 -1.16 -6.63 0.89
N ARG A 228 -0.03 -6.27 0.25
CA ARG A 228 1.22 -7.00 0.42
C ARG A 228 1.71 -6.95 1.86
N LEU A 229 1.64 -5.78 2.50
CA LEU A 229 2.05 -5.60 3.88
C LEU A 229 1.14 -6.39 4.84
N ALA A 230 -0.16 -6.42 4.60
CA ALA A 230 -1.13 -7.23 5.34
C ALA A 230 -0.71 -8.71 5.38
N ALA A 231 -0.34 -9.28 4.24
CA ALA A 231 0.12 -10.67 4.17
C ALA A 231 1.43 -10.90 4.93
N LEU A 232 2.33 -9.90 4.96
CA LEU A 232 3.61 -9.98 5.67
C LEU A 232 3.47 -9.87 7.19
N VAL A 233 2.51 -9.09 7.68
CA VAL A 233 2.35 -8.80 9.12
C VAL A 233 1.32 -9.72 9.78
N THR A 234 0.45 -10.35 8.99
CA THR A 234 -0.50 -11.38 9.43
C THR A 234 -0.23 -12.68 8.67
N ASP A 235 -1.04 -12.97 7.65
CA ASP A 235 -0.95 -14.13 6.76
C ASP A 235 -1.68 -13.84 5.44
N GLU A 236 -1.44 -14.68 4.41
CA GLU A 236 -2.05 -14.50 3.08
C GLU A 236 -3.58 -14.56 3.10
N VAL A 237 -4.19 -15.38 3.95
CA VAL A 237 -5.65 -15.51 4.03
C VAL A 237 -6.26 -14.23 4.58
N SER A 238 -5.68 -13.67 5.64
CA SER A 238 -6.09 -12.38 6.20
C SER A 238 -6.02 -11.26 5.15
N ALA A 239 -4.95 -11.20 4.35
CA ALA A 239 -4.85 -10.23 3.25
C ALA A 239 -5.91 -10.42 2.16
N MET A 240 -6.18 -11.67 1.75
CA MET A 240 -7.25 -11.99 0.79
C MET A 240 -8.65 -11.66 1.33
N VAL A 241 -8.89 -11.87 2.63
CA VAL A 241 -10.14 -11.48 3.28
C VAL A 241 -10.31 -9.97 3.23
N VAL A 242 -9.28 -9.19 3.55
CA VAL A 242 -9.33 -7.72 3.44
C VAL A 242 -9.57 -7.28 2.00
N GLN A 243 -8.87 -7.87 1.02
CA GLN A 243 -9.09 -7.60 -0.40
C GLN A 243 -10.57 -7.82 -0.79
N LEU A 244 -11.17 -8.93 -0.35
CA LEU A 244 -12.58 -9.24 -0.62
C LEU A 244 -13.54 -8.30 0.13
N MET A 245 -13.24 -7.94 1.38
CA MET A 245 -14.06 -7.00 2.16
C MET A 245 -14.14 -5.62 1.53
N MET A 246 -13.05 -5.20 0.88
CA MET A 246 -12.98 -3.94 0.14
C MET A 246 -13.52 -4.05 -1.29
N GLU A 247 -13.81 -5.27 -1.76
CA GLU A 247 -14.12 -5.57 -3.17
C GLU A 247 -13.04 -4.99 -4.11
N TYR A 248 -11.77 -5.13 -3.72
CA TYR A 248 -10.65 -4.59 -4.48
C TYR A 248 -10.34 -5.49 -5.70
N ASP A 249 -11.17 -5.33 -6.73
CA ASP A 249 -11.06 -5.89 -8.08
C ASP A 249 -11.07 -4.75 -9.11
N PRO A 250 -9.94 -4.04 -9.29
CA PRO A 250 -9.90 -2.85 -10.13
C PRO A 250 -10.10 -3.20 -11.62
N GLN A 251 -11.06 -2.53 -12.27
CA GLN A 251 -11.31 -2.61 -13.72
C GLN A 251 -11.15 -1.21 -14.36
N PRO A 252 -9.91 -0.70 -14.56
CA PRO A 252 -9.70 0.64 -15.09
C PRO A 252 -10.26 0.78 -16.51
N PRO A 253 -11.01 1.86 -16.83
CA PRO A 253 -11.59 2.07 -18.17
C PRO A 253 -10.54 2.48 -19.23
N PHE A 254 -9.30 2.78 -18.82
CA PHE A 254 -8.21 3.19 -19.69
C PHE A 254 -6.92 2.47 -19.32
N HIS A 255 -6.05 2.22 -20.31
CA HIS A 255 -4.75 1.57 -20.12
C HIS A 255 -3.60 2.58 -20.16
N CYS A 256 -3.63 3.59 -19.28
CA CYS A 256 -2.64 4.67 -19.24
C CYS A 256 -2.15 4.99 -17.83
N GLY A 257 -2.22 4.02 -16.91
CA GLY A 257 -1.79 4.17 -15.52
C GLY A 257 -0.27 4.06 -15.28
N SER A 258 0.52 3.70 -16.31
CA SER A 258 1.99 3.69 -16.30
C SER A 258 2.50 4.46 -17.50
N VAL A 259 3.69 5.07 -17.38
CA VAL A 259 4.40 5.70 -18.50
C VAL A 259 4.74 4.69 -19.61
N ASP A 260 4.87 3.40 -19.29
CA ASP A 260 5.12 2.34 -20.27
C ASP A 260 3.93 2.09 -21.20
N HIS A 261 2.73 2.48 -20.77
CA HIS A 261 1.48 2.22 -21.48
C HIS A 261 0.83 3.49 -22.04
N ALA A 262 1.10 4.65 -21.42
CA ALA A 262 0.52 5.92 -21.81
C ALA A 262 1.13 6.46 -23.11
N ALA A 263 0.29 7.06 -23.97
CA ALA A 263 0.78 7.76 -25.15
C ALA A 263 1.63 8.99 -24.75
N PRO A 264 2.68 9.37 -25.52
CA PRO A 264 3.56 10.48 -25.19
C PRO A 264 2.82 11.80 -24.93
N GLU A 265 1.75 12.10 -25.68
CA GLU A 265 0.96 13.32 -25.51
C GLU A 265 0.23 13.36 -24.16
N ILE A 266 -0.21 12.20 -23.67
CA ILE A 266 -0.84 12.05 -22.34
C ILE A 266 0.21 12.28 -21.26
N ILE A 267 1.42 11.73 -21.42
CA ILE A 267 2.52 11.92 -20.47
C ILE A 267 2.89 13.41 -20.39
N CYS A 268 3.08 14.07 -21.54
CA CYS A 268 3.38 15.51 -21.59
C CYS A 268 2.28 16.35 -20.93
N THR A 269 1.01 16.09 -21.28
CA THR A 269 -0.13 16.80 -20.67
C THR A 269 -0.20 16.58 -19.16
N ALA A 270 0.05 15.35 -18.69
CA ALA A 270 0.06 15.03 -17.27
C ALA A 270 1.19 15.77 -16.52
N LYS A 271 2.38 15.87 -17.12
CA LYS A 271 3.49 16.66 -16.57
C LYS A 271 3.09 18.13 -16.44
N ASP A 272 2.56 18.74 -17.50
CA ASP A 272 2.11 20.13 -17.48
C ASP A 272 1.05 20.38 -16.38
N TRP A 273 0.12 19.43 -16.20
CA TRP A 273 -0.92 19.56 -15.18
C TRP A 273 -0.36 19.44 -13.75
N LEU A 274 0.64 18.59 -13.54
CA LEU A 274 1.32 18.44 -12.25
C LEU A 274 2.18 19.68 -11.92
N GLU A 275 2.88 20.26 -12.89
CA GLU A 275 3.66 21.49 -12.72
C GLU A 275 2.75 22.68 -12.37
N ASN A 276 1.65 22.85 -13.11
CA ASN A 276 0.69 23.93 -12.87
C ASN A 276 -0.08 23.79 -11.56
N ARG A 277 -0.05 22.62 -10.92
CA ARG A 277 -0.57 22.39 -9.57
C ARG A 277 0.45 22.71 -8.47
N ASN A 278 1.59 23.33 -8.81
CA ASN A 278 2.73 23.53 -7.91
C ASN A 278 3.28 22.21 -7.31
N CYS A 279 2.97 21.05 -7.90
CA CYS A 279 3.34 19.78 -7.28
C CYS A 279 4.85 19.53 -7.37
N TRP A 280 5.52 19.81 -8.50
CA TRP A 280 6.96 19.57 -8.68
C TRP A 280 7.56 20.43 -9.79
N THR A 281 8.87 20.70 -9.75
CA THR A 281 9.65 21.07 -10.96
C THR A 281 10.02 19.75 -11.63
N ILE A 282 9.37 19.39 -12.74
CA ILE A 282 9.55 18.08 -13.37
C ILE A 282 10.80 18.11 -14.27
N CYS A 283 11.46 16.96 -14.42
CA CYS A 283 12.55 16.82 -15.38
C CYS A 283 12.08 17.25 -16.79
N PRO A 284 12.78 18.20 -17.45
CA PRO A 284 12.37 18.76 -18.73
C PRO A 284 12.48 17.78 -19.89
N ASP A 285 13.14 16.63 -19.69
CA ASP A 285 13.28 15.59 -20.72
C ASP A 285 12.06 14.63 -20.68
N PRO A 286 11.24 14.55 -21.75
CA PRO A 286 10.16 13.58 -21.86
C PRO A 286 10.64 12.12 -21.90
N PHE A 287 11.92 11.88 -22.19
CA PHE A 287 12.55 10.56 -22.35
C PHE A 287 13.52 10.21 -21.22
N CYS A 288 13.50 10.92 -20.08
CA CYS A 288 14.41 10.66 -18.96
C CYS A 288 14.24 9.26 -18.29
N PHE A 289 13.37 8.42 -18.83
CA PHE A 289 13.34 6.98 -18.58
C PHE A 289 14.45 6.35 -19.41
N ALA A 290 15.67 6.29 -18.87
CA ALA A 290 16.66 5.39 -19.45
C ALA A 290 16.08 3.98 -19.39
N HIS A 291 15.64 3.46 -20.54
CA HIS A 291 15.34 2.05 -20.72
C HIS A 291 16.55 1.28 -20.17
N SER A 292 16.35 0.50 -19.11
CA SER A 292 17.31 -0.54 -18.77
C SER A 292 17.32 -1.48 -19.97
N GLU A 293 18.34 -1.36 -20.81
CA GLU A 293 18.62 -2.30 -21.89
C GLU A 293 18.59 -3.69 -21.29
N VAL A 294 17.60 -4.48 -21.67
CA VAL A 294 17.64 -5.93 -21.50
C VAL A 294 18.79 -6.40 -22.36
N ILE A 295 19.93 -6.68 -21.73
CA ILE A 295 21.04 -7.39 -22.35
C ILE A 295 20.49 -8.75 -22.78
N PRO A 296 20.42 -9.08 -24.09
CA PRO A 296 20.00 -10.40 -24.51
C PRO A 296 21.09 -11.38 -24.10
N ASP A 297 20.75 -12.37 -23.26
CA ASP A 297 21.62 -13.50 -22.99
C ASP A 297 21.70 -14.37 -24.27
N GLU A 298 22.78 -14.20 -25.03
CA GLU A 298 23.16 -15.12 -26.11
C GLU A 298 23.69 -16.46 -25.56
N THR A 299 22.91 -17.18 -24.75
CA THR A 299 23.18 -18.60 -24.51
C THR A 299 21.91 -19.40 -24.29
N THR A 300 21.26 -19.86 -25.36
CA THR A 300 20.64 -21.20 -25.44
C THR A 300 20.12 -21.50 -26.85
N LYS A 301 21.02 -21.91 -27.74
CA LYS A 301 20.68 -22.93 -28.74
C LYS A 301 20.86 -24.29 -28.08
N SER A 302 19.78 -25.00 -27.76
CA SER A 302 19.82 -26.47 -27.60
C SER A 302 18.43 -27.06 -27.39
N THR A 303 17.86 -27.54 -28.50
CA THR A 303 17.05 -28.77 -28.66
C THR A 303 16.09 -29.21 -27.55
N ASN A 304 14.81 -29.22 -27.94
CA ASN A 304 13.74 -30.11 -27.46
C ASN A 304 14.24 -31.52 -27.11
N GLU A 305 14.00 -31.96 -25.88
CA GLU A 305 13.60 -33.33 -25.57
C GLU A 305 12.91 -33.39 -24.20
N ALA A 306 11.71 -33.97 -24.19
CA ALA A 306 10.85 -34.08 -23.02
C ALA A 306 11.36 -35.13 -22.02
N ALA A 307 11.38 -34.78 -20.73
CA ALA A 307 11.69 -35.69 -19.62
C ALA A 307 10.52 -35.77 -18.61
N PRO A 308 10.35 -36.92 -17.92
CA PRO A 308 9.05 -37.38 -17.42
C PRO A 308 8.67 -36.88 -16.01
N ALA A 309 7.36 -36.91 -15.73
CA ALA A 309 6.71 -36.43 -14.51
C ALA A 309 7.22 -37.05 -13.18
N PRO A 310 7.34 -36.26 -12.09
CA PRO A 310 7.76 -36.76 -10.79
C PRO A 310 6.61 -37.42 -9.99
N LYS A 311 6.95 -38.52 -9.32
CA LYS A 311 6.09 -39.36 -8.45
C LYS A 311 5.81 -38.70 -7.08
N PRO A 312 4.71 -39.08 -6.39
CA PRO A 312 4.21 -38.33 -5.23
C PRO A 312 5.04 -38.57 -3.97
N LYS A 313 5.33 -37.51 -3.22
CA LYS A 313 5.97 -37.57 -1.90
C LYS A 313 4.95 -37.41 -0.76
N LYS A 314 5.33 -38.01 0.36
CA LYS A 314 4.52 -38.48 1.50
C LYS A 314 3.93 -37.36 2.37
N LYS A 315 2.83 -37.72 3.07
CA LYS A 315 2.17 -37.00 4.16
C LYS A 315 3.18 -36.41 5.16
N ILE A 316 3.00 -35.13 5.49
CA ILE A 316 3.64 -34.45 6.61
C ILE A 316 2.55 -34.23 7.68
N GLU A 317 2.82 -34.70 8.89
CA GLU A 317 1.95 -34.60 10.06
C GLU A 317 1.94 -33.18 10.64
N LYS A 318 0.81 -32.84 11.28
CA LYS A 318 0.54 -31.55 11.93
C LYS A 318 1.40 -31.39 13.18
N ALA A 319 2.08 -30.26 13.33
CA ALA A 319 2.69 -29.81 14.58
C ALA A 319 2.25 -28.38 14.91
N THR A 320 1.90 -28.18 16.17
CA THR A 320 1.32 -27.00 16.80
C THR A 320 2.38 -25.95 17.21
N VAL A 321 1.99 -24.66 17.12
CA VAL A 321 2.68 -23.42 17.57
C VAL A 321 3.05 -23.52 19.07
N PRO A 322 4.28 -23.16 19.56
CA PRO A 322 4.97 -21.86 19.38
C PRO A 322 6.50 -21.91 19.20
N SER A 323 7.05 -21.29 18.15
CA SER A 323 8.48 -20.93 18.04
C SER A 323 8.73 -20.11 16.75
N ILE A 324 8.43 -18.82 16.76
CA ILE A 324 8.89 -17.88 15.71
C ILE A 324 9.61 -16.71 16.40
N ARG A 325 10.80 -16.99 16.93
CA ARG A 325 11.88 -16.00 17.09
C ARG A 325 13.14 -16.66 16.57
N LYS A 326 13.45 -16.36 15.31
CA LYS A 326 14.60 -16.76 14.47
C LYS A 326 14.23 -17.70 13.31
N LYS A 327 14.54 -17.16 12.13
CA LYS A 327 14.69 -17.78 10.79
C LYS A 327 13.53 -17.58 9.85
N ILE A 328 13.48 -16.40 9.21
CA ILE A 328 13.04 -16.30 7.81
C ILE A 328 13.85 -15.19 7.16
N TRP A 329 14.80 -15.54 6.28
CA TRP A 329 15.22 -14.72 5.12
C TRP A 329 15.91 -15.65 4.10
N THR A 330 15.43 -15.52 2.85
CA THR A 330 16.02 -15.81 1.52
C THR A 330 15.18 -16.76 0.65
N ALA A 331 14.27 -16.17 -0.15
CA ALA A 331 13.97 -16.62 -1.51
C ALA A 331 13.27 -15.48 -2.27
N PRO A 332 13.72 -15.08 -3.48
CA PRO A 332 12.99 -14.14 -4.34
C PRO A 332 11.84 -14.86 -5.05
N PHE A 333 10.66 -14.22 -5.07
CA PHE A 333 9.51 -14.65 -5.85
C PHE A 333 9.55 -13.95 -7.21
N ILE A 334 9.65 -14.75 -8.28
CA ILE A 334 9.42 -14.37 -9.68
C ILE A 334 8.09 -15.04 -10.05
N PRO A 335 7.02 -14.31 -10.43
CA PRO A 335 5.85 -14.93 -11.02
C PRO A 335 6.12 -15.21 -12.50
N ASP A 336 5.99 -16.48 -12.90
CA ASP A 336 5.84 -16.89 -14.30
C ASP A 336 4.35 -16.83 -14.70
N ASP A 337 4.17 -16.41 -15.96
CA ASP A 337 2.97 -16.37 -16.84
C ASP A 337 1.83 -15.37 -16.55
#